data_AF-A0A1B8A3Q8-F1
#
_entry.id   AF-A0A1B8A3Q8-F1
#
_cell.length_a   1.000
_cell.length_b   1.000
_cell.length_c   1.000
_cell.angle_alpha   90.00
_cell.angle_beta   90.00
_cell.angle_gamma   90.00
#
_symmetry.space_group_name_H-M   'P 1'
#
loop_
_entity.id
_entity.type
_entity.pdbx_description
1 polymer ?
#
loop_
_entity_poly.entity_id
_entity_poly.type
_entity_poly.pdbx_seq_one_letter_code
_entity_poly.pdbx_strand_id
1 'polypeptide(L)'
;MPDGNTEARILLALQALQNDPKLKIRRAAEIYNVTRMTLWRRQKGILATRDTIPKSRQLSNLEEQIIVEFILDLDSRGFPPRLRFVEEMANSLQRSQQVKSRQARPLACLDLIT
;
A
#
# COMPACT_ATOMS: atom_id res chain seq x y z
N MET A 1 -28.38 -10.51 -4.88
CA MET A 1 -27.22 -10.11 -4.05
C MET A 1 -26.40 -9.11 -4.85
N PRO A 2 -26.08 -7.89 -4.40
CA PRO A 2 -25.23 -7.00 -5.17
C PRO A 2 -23.77 -7.36 -4.89
N ASP A 3 -23.37 -8.52 -5.41
CA ASP A 3 -21.98 -8.95 -5.51
C ASP A 3 -21.42 -8.40 -6.82
N GLY A 4 -21.06 -7.11 -6.81
CA GLY A 4 -20.55 -6.41 -7.98
C GLY A 4 -19.59 -5.32 -7.52
N ASN A 5 -18.30 -5.65 -7.52
CA ASN A 5 -17.14 -4.82 -7.18
C ASN A 5 -17.49 -3.36 -6.80
N THR A 6 -17.68 -3.10 -5.50
CA THR A 6 -18.09 -1.78 -4.97
C THR A 6 -17.15 -0.66 -5.42
N GLU A 7 -15.85 -0.92 -5.53
CA GLU A 7 -14.89 0.06 -6.04
C GLU A 7 -15.10 0.37 -7.52
N ALA A 8 -15.48 -0.59 -8.36
CA ALA A 8 -15.80 -0.32 -9.76
C ALA A 8 -16.98 0.66 -9.88
N ARG A 9 -18.00 0.51 -9.04
CA ARG A 9 -19.16 1.41 -9.01
C ARG A 9 -18.80 2.81 -8.51
N ILE A 10 -17.87 2.90 -7.56
CA ILE A 10 -17.29 4.16 -7.10
C ILE A 10 -16.53 4.84 -8.24
N LEU A 11 -15.71 4.11 -8.99
CA LEU A 11 -14.97 4.66 -10.13
C LEU A 11 -15.91 5.21 -11.21
N LEU A 12 -16.98 4.47 -11.55
CA LEU A 12 -18.01 4.95 -12.46
C LEU A 12 -18.71 6.22 -11.93
N ALA A 13 -19.01 6.26 -10.63
CA ALA A 13 -19.61 7.45 -10.01
C ALA A 13 -18.67 8.66 -10.00
N LEU A 14 -17.37 8.45 -9.83
CA LEU A 14 -16.36 9.51 -9.94
C LEU A 14 -16.25 10.03 -11.37
N GLN A 15 -16.25 9.13 -12.36
CA GLN A 15 -16.24 9.51 -13.77
C GLN A 15 -17.49 10.32 -14.15
N ALA A 16 -18.67 9.94 -13.65
CA ALA A 16 -19.89 10.70 -13.85
C ALA A 16 -19.83 12.11 -13.25
N LEU A 17 -19.25 12.25 -12.05
CA LEU A 17 -19.04 13.57 -11.42
C LEU A 17 -18.02 14.44 -12.17
N GLN A 18 -17.06 13.83 -12.87
CA GLN A 18 -16.10 14.56 -13.70
C GLN A 18 -16.74 15.03 -15.01
N ASN A 19 -17.58 14.19 -15.63
CA ASN A 19 -18.25 14.50 -16.89
C ASN A 19 -19.37 15.53 -16.73
N ASP A 20 -20.11 15.49 -15.62
CA ASP A 20 -21.27 16.36 -15.37
C ASP A 20 -21.04 17.32 -14.19
N PRO A 21 -20.59 18.57 -14.43
CA PRO A 21 -20.32 19.54 -13.35
C PRO A 21 -21.59 19.97 -12.57
N LYS A 22 -22.79 19.70 -13.10
CA LYS A 22 -24.07 19.95 -12.42
C LYS A 22 -24.48 18.80 -11.48
N LEU A 23 -23.87 17.62 -11.62
CA LEU A 23 -24.23 16.43 -10.85
C LEU A 23 -23.68 16.54 -9.41
N LYS A 24 -24.56 16.36 -8.42
CA LYS A 24 -24.16 16.38 -7.01
C LYS A 24 -23.73 14.98 -6.55
N ILE A 25 -22.76 14.92 -5.64
CA ILE A 25 -22.25 13.67 -5.02
C ILE A 25 -23.38 12.80 -4.48
N ARG A 26 -24.38 13.40 -3.82
CA ARG A 26 -25.54 12.67 -3.28
C ARG A 26 -26.32 11.96 -4.39
N ARG A 27 -26.53 12.64 -5.52
CA ARG A 27 -27.29 12.08 -6.63
C ARG A 27 -26.51 11.00 -7.37
N ALA A 28 -25.21 11.20 -7.58
CA ALA A 28 -24.32 10.17 -8.12
C ALA A 28 -24.31 8.91 -7.22
N ALA A 29 -24.20 9.10 -5.90
CA ALA A 29 -24.24 8.01 -4.94
C ALA A 29 -25.54 7.18 -5.02
N GLU A 30 -26.69 7.83 -5.20
CA GLU A 30 -27.98 7.15 -5.42
C GLU A 30 -28.01 6.37 -6.75
N ILE A 31 -27.60 7.00 -7.86
CA ILE A 31 -27.61 6.38 -9.21
C ILE A 31 -26.75 5.12 -9.25
N TYR A 32 -25.52 5.22 -8.73
CA TYR A 32 -24.57 4.11 -8.71
C TYR A 32 -24.73 3.21 -7.50
N ASN A 33 -25.72 3.48 -6.63
CA ASN A 33 -26.06 2.77 -5.39
C ASN A 33 -24.81 2.49 -4.51
N VAL A 34 -24.03 3.54 -4.28
CA VAL A 34 -22.87 3.58 -3.37
C VAL A 34 -23.14 4.54 -2.21
N THR A 35 -22.56 4.30 -1.05
CA THR A 35 -22.74 5.21 0.10
C THR A 35 -22.09 6.57 -0.19
N ARG A 36 -22.84 7.66 0.08
CA ARG A 36 -22.38 9.06 -0.10
C ARG A 36 -21.00 9.31 0.51
N MET A 37 -20.75 8.77 1.71
CA MET A 37 -19.49 8.92 2.43
C MET A 37 -18.33 8.22 1.74
N THR A 38 -18.55 7.03 1.18
CA THR A 38 -17.53 6.30 0.46
C THR A 38 -17.13 7.04 -0.82
N LEU A 39 -18.11 7.54 -1.58
CA LEU A 39 -17.87 8.32 -2.79
C LEU A 39 -17.12 9.63 -2.49
N TRP A 40 -17.51 10.36 -1.44
CA TRP A 40 -16.82 11.58 -1.03
C TRP A 40 -15.37 11.33 -0.60
N ARG A 41 -15.11 10.26 0.17
CA ARG A 41 -13.74 9.88 0.56
C ARG A 41 -12.87 9.59 -0.66
N ARG A 42 -13.42 8.87 -1.64
CA ARG A 42 -12.71 8.50 -2.88
C ARG A 42 -12.45 9.71 -3.76
N GLN A 43 -13.38 10.65 -3.83
CA GLN A 43 -13.16 11.94 -4.49
C GLN A 43 -12.03 12.75 -3.83
N LYS A 44 -11.85 12.61 -2.51
CA LYS A 44 -10.73 13.22 -1.78
C LYS A 44 -9.41 12.45 -1.90
N GLY A 45 -9.36 11.40 -2.72
CA GLY A 45 -8.17 10.56 -2.89
C GLY A 45 -7.90 9.59 -1.75
N ILE A 46 -8.85 9.42 -0.82
CA ILE A 46 -8.72 8.43 0.25
C ILE A 46 -8.99 7.06 -0.35
N LEU A 47 -7.98 6.20 -0.34
CA LEU A 47 -8.06 4.83 -0.86
C LEU A 47 -8.84 3.90 0.08
N ALA A 48 -9.17 2.70 -0.40
CA ALA A 48 -9.73 1.68 0.45
C ALA A 48 -8.68 1.18 1.44
N THR A 49 -9.09 0.68 2.60
CA THR A 49 -8.15 0.11 3.58
C THR A 49 -7.32 -1.02 2.98
N ARG A 50 -7.92 -1.84 2.11
CA ARG A 50 -7.24 -2.92 1.38
C ARG A 50 -6.14 -2.43 0.42
N ASP A 51 -6.28 -1.22 -0.10
CA ASP A 51 -5.37 -0.63 -1.08
C ASP A 51 -4.40 0.37 -0.40
N THR A 52 -4.60 0.62 0.90
CA THR A 52 -3.78 1.53 1.70
C THR A 52 -2.65 0.76 2.38
N ILE A 53 -1.43 1.30 2.29
CA ILE A 53 -0.29 0.75 3.03
C ILE A 53 -0.48 1.03 4.53
N PRO A 54 -0.47 0.00 5.40
CA PRO A 54 -0.60 0.20 6.83
C PRO A 54 0.62 0.89 7.42
N LYS A 55 0.42 1.76 8.42
CA LYS A 55 1.50 2.49 9.10
C LYS A 55 2.50 1.59 9.83
N SER A 56 2.07 0.38 10.19
CA SER A 56 2.89 -0.62 10.86
C SER A 56 3.79 -1.41 9.90
N ARG A 57 3.71 -1.17 8.59
CA ARG A 57 4.58 -1.82 7.61
C ARG A 57 6.02 -1.36 7.81
N GLN A 58 6.90 -2.32 8.09
CA GLN A 58 8.32 -2.05 8.38
C GLN A 58 9.24 -2.34 7.19
N LEU A 59 8.74 -3.03 6.17
CA LEU A 59 9.49 -3.40 4.97
C LEU A 59 9.03 -2.57 3.77
N SER A 60 9.95 -2.29 2.87
CA SER A 60 9.69 -1.65 1.59
C SER A 60 9.09 -2.64 0.58
N ASN A 61 8.50 -2.12 -0.51
CA ASN A 61 7.98 -2.95 -1.61
C ASN A 61 9.05 -3.91 -2.16
N LEU A 62 10.29 -3.44 -2.27
CA LEU A 62 11.40 -4.23 -2.78
C LEU A 62 11.76 -5.38 -1.82
N GLU A 63 11.81 -5.09 -0.52
CA GLU A 63 12.13 -6.09 0.51
C GLU A 63 11.03 -7.16 0.61
N GLU A 64 9.76 -6.77 0.52
CA GLU A 64 8.66 -7.74 0.45
C GLU A 64 8.72 -8.59 -0.82
N GLN A 65 9.11 -8.01 -1.96
CA GLN A 65 9.29 -8.76 -3.20
C GLN A 65 10.39 -9.82 -3.08
N ILE A 66 11.50 -9.49 -2.44
CA ILE A 66 12.59 -10.45 -2.16
C ILE A 66 12.08 -11.60 -1.28
N ILE A 67 11.25 -11.31 -0.28
CA ILE A 67 10.65 -12.36 0.57
C ILE A 67 9.71 -13.26 -0.23
N VAL A 68 8.91 -12.70 -1.12
CA VAL A 68 8.02 -13.49 -2.00
C VAL A 68 8.84 -14.41 -2.90
N GLU A 69 9.89 -13.89 -3.54
CA GLU A 69 10.78 -14.68 -4.39
C GLU A 69 11.45 -15.81 -3.59
N PHE A 70 11.91 -15.53 -2.37
CA PHE A 70 12.45 -16.54 -1.46
C PHE A 70 11.45 -17.64 -1.13
N ILE A 71 10.19 -17.30 -0.87
CA ILE A 71 9.13 -18.30 -0.60
C ILE A 71 8.87 -19.17 -1.83
N LEU A 72 8.81 -18.56 -3.02
CA LEU A 72 8.62 -19.29 -4.29
C LEU A 72 9.81 -20.21 -4.59
N ASP A 73 11.03 -19.77 -4.30
CA ASP A 73 12.24 -20.60 -4.42
C ASP A 73 12.19 -21.80 -3.49
N LEU A 74 11.77 -21.63 -2.22
CA LEU A 74 11.59 -22.75 -1.29
C LEU A 74 10.56 -23.76 -1.80
N ASP A 75 9.41 -23.28 -2.28
CA ASP A 75 8.34 -24.12 -2.83
C ASP A 75 8.82 -24.89 -4.07
N SER A 76 9.56 -24.23 -4.97
CA SER A 76 10.12 -24.85 -6.17
C SER A 76 11.11 -25.99 -5.86
N ARG A 77 11.80 -25.91 -4.72
CA ARG A 77 12.73 -26.94 -4.22
C ARG A 77 12.02 -28.05 -3.45
N GLY A 78 10.70 -27.97 -3.29
CA GLY A 78 9.90 -28.92 -2.53
C GLY A 78 10.00 -28.76 -1.01
N PHE A 79 10.54 -27.63 -0.53
CA PHE A 79 10.60 -27.34 0.89
C PHE A 79 9.41 -26.46 1.31
N PRO A 80 8.59 -26.89 2.29
CA PRO A 80 7.48 -26.06 2.76
C PRO A 80 8.03 -24.79 3.44
N PRO A 81 7.59 -23.58 3.04
CA PRO A 81 8.06 -22.34 3.63
C PRO A 81 7.60 -22.25 5.08
N ARG A 82 8.56 -22.29 6.02
CA ARG A 82 8.29 -22.14 7.46
C ARG A 82 8.32 -20.66 7.84
N LEU A 83 7.39 -20.25 8.71
CA LEU A 83 7.31 -18.87 9.22
C LEU A 83 8.65 -18.37 9.78
N ARG A 84 9.39 -19.24 10.48
CA ARG A 84 10.71 -18.90 11.04
C ARG A 84 11.71 -18.45 9.97
N PHE A 85 11.76 -19.11 8.82
CA PHE A 85 12.71 -18.74 7.76
C PHE A 85 12.35 -17.40 7.12
N VAL A 86 11.05 -17.15 6.93
CA VAL A 86 10.54 -15.88 6.43
C VAL A 86 10.82 -14.74 7.43
N GLU A 87 10.64 -14.99 8.72
CA GLU A 87 10.94 -14.04 9.79
C GLU A 87 12.44 -13.72 9.88
N GLU A 88 13.32 -14.72 9.81
CA GLU A 88 14.77 -14.54 9.79
C GLU A 88 15.21 -13.70 8.57
N MET A 89 14.63 -13.95 7.39
CA MET A 89 14.87 -13.17 6.18
C MET A 89 14.37 -11.72 6.32
N ALA A 90 13.13 -11.52 6.80
CA ALA A 90 12.57 -10.19 7.02
C ALA A 90 13.43 -9.36 7.99
N ASN A 91 13.83 -9.97 9.10
CA ASN A 91 14.68 -9.32 10.10
C ASN A 91 16.08 -9.00 9.56
N SER A 92 16.64 -9.82 8.68
CA SER A 92 17.95 -9.55 8.06
C SER A 92 17.87 -8.36 7.10
N LEU A 93 16.85 -8.33 6.23
CA LEU A 93 16.59 -7.22 5.30
C LEU A 93 16.40 -5.90 6.05
N GLN A 94 15.57 -5.91 7.08
CA GLN A 94 15.32 -4.72 7.90
C GLN A 94 16.61 -4.19 8.55
N ARG A 95 17.46 -5.08 9.10
CA ARG A 95 18.75 -4.67 9.68
C ARG A 95 19.68 -4.09 8.63
N SER A 96 19.78 -4.71 7.45
CA SER A 96 20.59 -4.21 6.34
C SER A 96 20.15 -2.81 5.89
N GLN A 97 18.84 -2.54 5.87
CA GLN A 97 18.30 -1.23 5.56
C GLN A 97 18.66 -0.18 6.63
N GLN A 98 18.57 -0.52 7.92
CA GLN A 98 18.95 0.37 9.02
C GLN A 98 20.45 0.72 9.01
N VAL A 99 21.31 -0.22 8.62
CA VAL A 99 22.75 0.05 8.49
C VAL A 99 23.00 1.02 7.33
N LYS A 100 22.35 0.84 6.18
CA LYS A 100 22.45 1.74 5.02
C LYS A 100 21.99 3.17 5.36
N SER A 101 20.88 3.32 6.09
CA SER A 101 20.38 4.65 6.48
C SER A 101 21.27 5.35 7.52
N ARG A 102 22.01 4.60 8.34
CA ARG A 102 23.02 5.15 9.25
C ARG A 102 24.29 5.60 8.54
N GLN A 103 24.75 4.85 7.52
CA GLN A 103 25.94 5.20 6.73
C GLN A 103 25.69 6.38 5.77
N ALA A 104 24.44 6.61 5.36
CA ALA A 104 24.05 7.72 4.48
C ALA A 104 23.84 9.07 5.20
N ARG A 105 24.04 9.17 6.52
CA ARG A 105 24.13 10.47 7.21
C ARG A 105 25.58 10.94 7.14
N PRO A 106 25.94 11.91 6.26
CA PRO A 106 27.27 12.47 6.31
C PRO A 106 27.47 13.10 7.69
N LEU A 107 28.65 12.88 8.28
CA LEU A 107 29.13 13.56 9.48
C LEU A 107 29.38 15.04 9.14
N ALA A 108 28.33 15.79 8.80
CA ALA A 108 28.39 17.23 8.58
C ALA A 108 28.25 17.94 9.94
N CYS A 109 29.18 17.67 10.86
CA CYS A 109 29.41 18.50 12.05
C CYS A 109 30.70 18.07 12.75
N LEU A 110 31.85 18.19 12.09
CA LEU A 110 33.16 18.06 12.73
C LEU A 110 34.21 18.99 12.13
N ASP A 111 33.80 20.12 11.57
CA ASP A 111 34.72 21.20 11.15
C ASP A 111 34.19 22.54 11.69
N LEU A 112 34.44 22.83 12.96
CA LEU A 112 34.28 24.17 13.55
C LEU A 112 35.13 24.32 14.82
N ILE A 113 36.39 23.84 14.77
CA ILE A 113 37.45 24.27 15.69
C ILE A 113 38.76 24.33 14.89
N THR A 114 38.97 25.44 14.18
CA THR A 114 40.27 26.06 13.91
C THR A 114 40.04 27.53 13.66
#